data_AF-A0AA42XX76-F1
#
_entry.id   AF-A0AA42XX76-F1
#
_cell.length_a   1.000
_cell.length_b   1.000
_cell.length_c   1.000
_cell.angle_alpha   90.00
_cell.angle_beta   90.00
_cell.angle_gamma   90.00
#
_symmetry.space_group_name_H-M   'P 1'
#
loop_
_entity.id
_entity.type
_entity.pdbx_description
1 polymer ?
#
loop_
_entity_poly.entity_id
_entity_poly.type
_entity_poly.pdbx_seq_one_letter_code
_entity_poly.pdbx_strand_id
1 'polypeptide(L)'
;MSDTFRRRFLGWFSQQGITQESRKQVAAKSHRRTKLEQYAMTSAEAGDRALRPVTPLRSGSGEVVSALLHKESIRATLLALGSSIGGLAEDEALRARVTQSLPRSVSFERLCELIAEPSDIEGVEGNLRVGSAEAEALAGAARALLDVARAPERQLQRALARRFLRTSVPVLLLALAVVFGAETGARLALGHDLAEGKPWRASSAYRGFSADEGICDGNRTSIFFHTNREEEPWVELDLGDPTFISRVDVQNRRDCCRDRSFPLAIEGSLDGQEWQVLGRQTEPFSKWVLEFEPTEARYVRAKALKRTFLHLESLEVR
;
A
#
# COMPACT_ATOMS: atom_id res chain seq x y z
N MET A 1 21.54 25.03 -16.39
CA MET A 1 20.07 25.09 -16.23
C MET A 1 19.68 26.48 -15.74
N SER A 2 18.87 27.23 -16.49
CA SER A 2 18.53 28.63 -16.15
C SER A 2 17.63 28.72 -14.91
N ASP A 3 17.80 29.78 -14.11
CA ASP A 3 17.02 30.05 -12.88
C ASP A 3 15.50 30.08 -13.17
N THR A 4 15.12 30.50 -14.37
CA THR A 4 13.74 30.48 -14.87
C THR A 4 13.18 29.07 -15.01
N PHE A 5 13.98 28.09 -15.47
CA PHE A 5 13.54 26.69 -15.55
C PHE A 5 13.34 26.11 -14.15
N ARG A 6 14.26 26.39 -13.21
CA ARG A 6 14.17 25.93 -11.82
C ARG A 6 12.93 26.49 -11.13
N ARG A 7 12.62 27.78 -11.30
CA ARG A 7 11.40 28.41 -10.72
C ARG A 7 10.12 27.88 -11.35
N ARG A 8 10.08 27.67 -12.67
CA ARG A 8 8.91 27.09 -13.35
C ARG A 8 8.70 25.62 -12.97
N PHE A 9 9.78 24.85 -12.86
CA PHE A 9 9.75 23.47 -12.41
C PHE A 9 9.30 23.37 -10.96
N LEU A 10 9.88 24.16 -10.05
CA LEU A 10 9.47 24.20 -8.64
C LEU A 10 8.03 24.71 -8.47
N GLY A 11 7.60 25.71 -9.25
CA GLY A 11 6.22 26.20 -9.25
C GLY A 11 5.22 25.15 -9.75
N TRP A 12 5.56 24.45 -10.84
CA TRP A 12 4.76 23.35 -11.40
C TRP A 12 4.72 22.13 -10.47
N PHE A 13 5.84 21.82 -9.82
CA PHE A 13 6.01 20.69 -8.91
C PHE A 13 5.31 20.92 -7.57
N SER A 14 5.32 22.16 -7.06
CA SER A 14 4.77 22.49 -5.74
C SER A 14 3.34 23.05 -5.75
N GLN A 15 2.85 23.56 -6.89
CA GLN A 15 1.59 24.32 -7.00
C GLN A 15 1.46 25.43 -5.93
N GLN A 16 2.58 26.05 -5.54
CA GLN A 16 2.65 26.95 -4.38
C GLN A 16 1.69 28.13 -4.44
N GLY A 17 1.46 28.75 -5.60
CA GLY A 17 0.59 29.92 -5.72
C GLY A 17 -0.89 29.64 -5.42
N ILE A 18 -1.48 28.65 -6.09
CA ILE A 18 -2.90 28.27 -5.91
C ILE A 18 -3.12 27.69 -4.50
N THR A 19 -2.16 26.92 -4.00
CA THR A 19 -2.25 26.34 -2.65
C THR A 19 -2.10 27.38 -1.55
N GLN A 20 -1.27 28.41 -1.72
CA GLN A 20 -1.07 29.41 -0.67
C GLN A 20 -2.32 30.29 -0.49
N GLU A 21 -2.94 30.72 -1.58
CA GLU A 21 -4.16 31.53 -1.51
C GLU A 21 -5.34 30.72 -0.94
N SER A 22 -5.56 29.51 -1.46
CA SER A 22 -6.60 28.61 -0.93
C SER A 22 -6.34 28.26 0.55
N ARG A 23 -5.08 28.05 0.96
CA ARG A 23 -4.71 27.82 2.37
C ARG A 23 -5.00 29.02 3.25
N LYS A 24 -4.68 30.24 2.80
CA LYS A 24 -5.00 31.45 3.56
C LYS A 24 -6.50 31.58 3.76
N GLN A 25 -7.29 31.38 2.71
CA GLN A 25 -8.75 31.46 2.78
C GLN A 25 -9.35 30.38 3.70
N VAL A 26 -8.84 29.15 3.65
CA VAL A 26 -9.26 28.06 4.56
C VAL A 26 -8.83 28.35 6.00
N ALA A 27 -7.60 28.82 6.22
CA ALA A 27 -7.08 29.14 7.55
C ALA A 27 -7.75 30.37 8.18
N ALA A 28 -8.23 31.31 7.37
CA ALA A 28 -8.95 32.49 7.81
C ALA A 28 -10.43 32.23 8.15
N LYS A 29 -10.94 31.00 7.96
CA LYS A 29 -12.33 30.66 8.31
C LYS A 29 -12.53 30.73 9.82
N SER A 30 -13.52 31.52 10.24
CA SER A 30 -13.95 31.55 11.63
C SER A 30 -14.65 30.24 12.01
N HIS A 31 -14.60 29.88 13.30
CA HIS A 31 -15.30 28.71 13.83
C HIS A 31 -16.80 28.73 13.51
N ARG A 32 -17.41 29.93 13.57
CA ARG A 32 -18.83 30.14 13.21
C ARG A 32 -19.09 29.77 11.75
N ARG A 33 -18.23 30.21 10.82
CA ARG A 33 -18.35 29.88 9.40
C ARG A 33 -18.25 28.38 9.16
N THR A 34 -17.29 27.71 9.80
CA THR A 34 -17.14 26.24 9.68
C THR A 34 -18.38 25.50 10.15
N LYS A 35 -18.97 25.89 11.29
CA LYS A 35 -20.22 25.28 11.79
C LYS A 35 -21.40 25.51 10.83
N LEU A 36 -21.52 26.70 10.25
CA LEU A 36 -22.58 27.00 9.28
C LEU A 36 -22.44 26.16 8.01
N GLU A 37 -21.22 26.00 7.48
CA GLU A 37 -20.97 25.14 6.32
C GLU A 37 -21.29 23.66 6.62
N GLN A 38 -20.93 23.16 7.81
CA GLN A 38 -21.25 21.80 8.25
C GLN A 38 -22.75 21.56 8.39
N TYR A 39 -23.47 22.51 9.00
CA TYR A 39 -24.92 22.46 9.10
C TYR A 39 -25.56 22.47 7.72
N ALA A 40 -25.13 23.40 6.85
CA ALA A 40 -25.63 23.49 5.49
C ALA A 40 -25.44 22.18 4.70
N MET A 41 -24.25 21.58 4.78
CA MET A 41 -23.97 20.29 4.15
C MET A 41 -24.88 19.18 4.66
N THR A 42 -25.04 19.06 5.98
CA THR A 42 -25.89 18.03 6.58
C THR A 42 -27.35 18.21 6.15
N SER A 43 -27.83 19.45 6.14
CA SER A 43 -29.19 19.78 5.70
C SER A 43 -29.40 19.48 4.21
N ALA A 44 -28.44 19.82 3.34
CA ALA A 44 -28.52 19.45 1.92
C ALA A 44 -28.51 17.93 1.71
N GLU A 45 -27.65 17.20 2.43
CA GLU A 45 -27.56 15.74 2.33
C GLU A 45 -28.85 15.04 2.82
N ALA A 46 -29.44 15.54 3.91
CA ALA A 46 -30.73 15.07 4.40
C ALA A 46 -31.85 15.43 3.41
N GLY A 47 -31.82 16.63 2.83
CA GLY A 47 -32.77 17.08 1.81
C GLY A 47 -32.72 16.24 0.54
N ASP A 48 -31.52 15.87 0.09
CA ASP A 48 -31.31 14.98 -1.06
C ASP A 48 -31.91 13.59 -0.82
N ARG A 49 -31.71 13.04 0.39
CA ARG A 49 -32.32 11.76 0.80
C ARG A 49 -33.84 11.85 0.92
N ALA A 50 -34.39 12.99 1.35
CA ALA A 50 -35.83 13.19 1.42
C ALA A 50 -36.47 13.30 0.03
N LEU A 51 -35.79 13.93 -0.93
CA LEU A 51 -36.27 14.08 -2.31
C LEU A 51 -36.27 12.75 -3.07
N ARG A 52 -35.27 11.91 -2.82
CA ARG A 52 -35.07 10.62 -3.49
C ARG A 52 -34.78 9.53 -2.46
N PRO A 53 -35.80 9.12 -1.69
CA PRO A 53 -35.58 8.21 -0.59
C PRO A 53 -35.34 6.78 -1.09
N VAL A 54 -34.35 6.10 -0.51
CA VAL A 54 -34.06 4.69 -0.81
C VAL A 54 -35.24 3.79 -0.46
N THR A 55 -35.98 4.15 0.60
CA THR A 55 -37.22 3.48 1.01
C THR A 55 -38.36 4.50 0.91
N PRO A 56 -39.49 4.20 0.24
CA PRO A 56 -40.61 5.14 0.13
C PRO A 56 -41.10 5.63 1.49
N LEU A 57 -41.41 6.91 1.57
CA LEU A 57 -41.97 7.51 2.79
C LEU A 57 -43.39 6.95 3.04
N ARG A 58 -43.67 6.58 4.29
CA ARG A 58 -44.96 5.99 4.68
C ARG A 58 -46.10 7.02 4.75
N SER A 59 -45.75 8.29 4.93
CA SER A 59 -46.69 9.41 5.03
C SER A 59 -46.00 10.71 4.63
N GLY A 60 -46.74 11.62 3.99
CA GLY A 60 -46.24 12.95 3.59
C GLY A 60 -45.56 12.98 2.22
N SER A 61 -45.15 14.18 1.82
CA SER A 61 -44.43 14.43 0.56
C SER A 61 -42.94 14.64 0.84
N GLY A 62 -42.09 13.85 0.17
CA GLY A 62 -40.64 13.98 0.28
C GLY A 62 -40.14 15.31 -0.26
N GLU A 63 -40.86 15.89 -1.22
CA GLU A 63 -40.60 17.19 -1.83
C GLU A 63 -40.68 18.33 -0.80
N VAL A 64 -41.71 18.33 0.06
CA VAL A 64 -41.88 19.35 1.11
C VAL A 64 -40.76 19.29 2.14
N VAL A 65 -40.45 18.09 2.65
CA VAL A 65 -39.37 17.90 3.63
C VAL A 65 -38.02 18.26 3.01
N SER A 66 -37.79 17.85 1.77
CA SER A 66 -36.60 18.20 1.00
C SER A 66 -36.48 19.72 0.84
N ALA A 67 -37.55 20.40 0.45
CA ALA A 67 -37.56 21.84 0.26
C ALA A 67 -37.19 22.59 1.53
N LEU A 68 -37.75 22.21 2.69
CA LEU A 68 -37.41 22.83 3.98
C LEU A 68 -35.93 22.66 4.32
N LEU A 69 -35.39 21.44 4.16
CA LEU A 69 -33.98 21.15 4.45
C LEU A 69 -33.03 21.89 3.48
N HIS A 70 -33.39 21.99 2.21
CA HIS A 70 -32.60 22.75 1.24
C HIS A 70 -32.67 24.26 1.47
N LYS A 71 -33.82 24.81 1.90
CA LYS A 71 -33.93 26.22 2.34
C LYS A 71 -33.00 26.51 3.51
N GLU A 72 -32.95 25.62 4.50
CA GLU A 72 -32.02 25.72 5.63
C GLU A 72 -30.56 25.66 5.19
N SER A 73 -30.24 24.74 4.27
CA SER A 73 -28.91 24.67 3.66
C SER A 73 -28.52 25.96 2.95
N ILE A 74 -29.42 26.52 2.12
CA ILE A 74 -29.18 27.76 1.38
C ILE A 74 -28.92 28.91 2.35
N ARG A 75 -29.78 29.11 3.35
CA ARG A 75 -29.64 30.19 4.34
C ARG A 75 -28.33 30.07 5.12
N ALA A 76 -28.00 28.89 5.61
CA ALA A 76 -26.75 28.65 6.33
C ALA A 76 -25.52 28.87 5.44
N THR A 77 -25.60 28.51 4.15
CA THR A 77 -24.51 28.75 3.19
C THR A 77 -24.33 30.25 2.91
N LEU A 78 -25.43 31.00 2.71
CA LEU A 78 -25.36 32.45 2.53
C LEU A 78 -24.77 33.13 3.76
N LEU A 79 -25.18 32.74 4.96
CA LEU A 79 -24.57 33.23 6.22
C LEU A 79 -23.08 32.89 6.32
N ALA A 80 -22.67 31.69 5.89
CA ALA A 80 -21.25 31.31 5.86
C ALA A 80 -20.43 32.14 4.86
N LEU A 81 -21.05 32.57 3.76
CA LEU A 81 -20.49 33.47 2.78
C LEU A 81 -20.51 34.95 3.23
N GLY A 82 -21.15 35.27 4.36
CA GLY A 82 -21.36 36.65 4.80
C GLY A 82 -22.39 37.41 3.97
N SER A 83 -23.28 36.69 3.28
CA SER A 83 -24.33 37.22 2.41
C SER A 83 -25.72 36.95 3.00
N SER A 84 -26.76 37.43 2.31
CA SER A 84 -28.17 37.24 2.64
C SER A 84 -28.96 36.87 1.38
N ILE A 85 -30.27 36.63 1.51
CA ILE A 85 -31.12 36.39 0.34
C ILE A 85 -31.13 37.61 -0.59
N GLY A 86 -31.16 38.83 -0.04
CA GLY A 86 -31.00 40.06 -0.83
C GLY A 86 -29.62 40.13 -1.49
N GLY A 87 -28.57 39.81 -0.74
CA GLY A 87 -27.20 39.77 -1.27
C GLY A 87 -27.00 38.72 -2.38
N LEU A 88 -27.76 37.63 -2.38
CA LEU A 88 -27.75 36.64 -3.47
C LEU A 88 -28.31 37.22 -4.79
N ALA A 89 -29.27 38.14 -4.72
CA ALA A 89 -29.81 38.81 -5.91
C ALA A 89 -28.87 39.89 -6.47
N GLU A 90 -28.09 40.53 -5.59
CA GLU A 90 -27.14 41.60 -5.93
C GLU A 90 -25.80 41.08 -6.46
N ASP A 91 -25.31 39.93 -5.96
CA ASP A 91 -24.06 39.32 -6.44
C ASP A 91 -24.28 38.60 -7.78
N GLU A 92 -23.85 39.24 -8.86
CA GLU A 92 -24.00 38.73 -10.23
C GLU A 92 -23.38 37.33 -10.42
N ALA A 93 -22.23 37.06 -9.78
CA ALA A 93 -21.54 35.79 -9.92
C ALA A 93 -22.28 34.66 -9.19
N LEU A 94 -22.77 34.92 -7.97
CA LEU A 94 -23.60 33.97 -7.22
C LEU A 94 -24.95 33.75 -7.92
N ARG A 95 -25.62 34.82 -8.37
CA ARG A 95 -26.87 34.75 -9.13
C ARG A 95 -26.71 33.91 -10.38
N ALA A 96 -25.67 34.14 -11.18
CA ALA A 96 -25.40 33.37 -12.39
C ALA A 96 -25.16 31.89 -12.08
N ARG A 97 -24.38 31.58 -11.05
CA ARG A 97 -24.10 30.20 -10.63
C ARG A 97 -25.36 29.47 -10.19
N VAL A 98 -26.21 30.11 -9.38
CA VAL A 98 -27.48 29.52 -8.93
C VAL A 98 -28.43 29.35 -10.11
N THR A 99 -28.59 30.36 -10.97
CA THR A 99 -29.47 30.32 -12.15
C THR A 99 -29.10 29.17 -13.10
N GLN A 100 -27.80 28.91 -13.31
CA GLN A 100 -27.33 27.78 -14.12
C GLN A 100 -27.71 26.40 -13.56
N SER A 101 -28.02 26.31 -12.26
CA SER A 101 -28.40 25.06 -11.60
C SER A 101 -29.90 24.80 -11.58
N LEU A 102 -30.73 25.76 -12.01
CA LEU A 102 -32.19 25.66 -11.90
C LEU A 102 -32.79 24.85 -13.06
N PRO A 103 -33.87 24.08 -12.79
CA PRO A 103 -34.73 23.55 -13.83
C PRO A 103 -35.29 24.66 -14.73
N ARG A 104 -35.49 24.36 -16.02
CA ARG A 104 -36.02 25.34 -16.98
C ARG A 104 -37.41 25.90 -16.61
N SER A 105 -38.16 25.17 -15.79
CA SER A 105 -39.51 25.53 -15.35
C SER A 105 -39.55 26.46 -14.14
N VAL A 106 -38.41 26.75 -13.49
CA VAL A 106 -38.36 27.57 -12.28
C VAL A 106 -37.44 28.76 -12.51
N SER A 107 -37.97 29.99 -12.36
CA SER A 107 -37.17 31.21 -12.45
C SER A 107 -36.36 31.46 -11.19
N PHE A 108 -35.32 32.29 -11.30
CA PHE A 108 -34.54 32.71 -10.15
C PHE A 108 -35.38 33.49 -9.14
N GLU A 109 -36.31 34.32 -9.63
CA GLU A 109 -37.23 35.10 -8.80
C GLU A 109 -38.16 34.17 -8.00
N ARG A 110 -38.69 33.12 -8.64
CA ARG A 110 -39.50 32.10 -7.95
C ARG A 110 -38.70 31.34 -6.91
N LEU A 111 -37.44 31.02 -7.18
CA LEU A 111 -36.55 30.43 -6.19
C LEU A 111 -36.38 31.35 -4.97
N CYS A 112 -36.15 32.64 -5.18
CA CYS A 112 -36.01 33.61 -4.09
C CYS A 112 -37.28 33.72 -3.24
N GLU A 113 -38.46 33.72 -3.86
CA GLU A 113 -39.74 33.64 -3.15
C GLU A 113 -39.82 32.38 -2.28
N LEU A 114 -39.52 31.20 -2.85
CA LEU A 114 -39.53 29.93 -2.14
C LEU A 114 -38.56 29.94 -0.94
N ILE A 115 -37.38 30.57 -1.07
CA ILE A 115 -36.42 30.69 0.03
C ILE A 115 -36.93 31.67 1.10
N ALA A 116 -37.64 32.73 0.70
CA ALA A 116 -38.17 33.74 1.61
C ALA A 116 -39.42 33.27 2.38
N GLU A 117 -40.18 32.31 1.86
CA GLU A 117 -41.33 31.73 2.54
C GLU A 117 -40.97 31.20 3.94
N PRO A 118 -41.83 31.39 4.96
CA PRO A 118 -41.63 30.85 6.29
C PRO A 118 -41.37 29.34 6.27
N SER A 119 -40.55 28.86 7.21
CA SER A 119 -40.21 27.45 7.39
C SER A 119 -40.84 26.86 8.66
N ASP A 120 -41.74 27.58 9.32
CA ASP A 120 -42.40 27.20 10.56
C ASP A 120 -43.63 26.31 10.32
N ILE A 121 -44.05 25.60 11.37
CA ILE A 121 -45.10 24.58 11.33
C ILE A 121 -46.44 25.20 10.89
N GLU A 122 -46.73 26.43 11.32
CA GLU A 122 -47.93 27.18 10.92
C GLU A 122 -47.94 27.48 9.41
N GLY A 123 -46.78 27.76 8.80
CA GLY A 123 -46.63 27.91 7.35
C GLY A 123 -46.77 26.60 6.58
N VAL A 124 -46.36 25.47 7.18
CA VAL A 124 -46.48 24.12 6.60
C VAL A 124 -47.94 23.64 6.56
N GLU A 125 -48.74 23.91 7.60
CA GLU A 125 -50.16 23.55 7.66
C GLU A 125 -51.04 24.37 6.71
N GLY A 126 -50.63 25.60 6.39
CA GLY A 126 -51.46 26.55 5.63
C GLY A 126 -51.40 26.42 4.11
N ASN A 127 -50.23 26.18 3.49
CA ASN A 127 -50.09 26.36 2.02
C ASN A 127 -48.83 25.76 1.36
N LEU A 128 -47.97 25.01 2.04
CA LEU A 128 -46.70 24.56 1.44
C LEU A 128 -46.88 23.37 0.46
N ARG A 129 -47.36 23.66 -0.75
CA ARG A 129 -47.38 22.72 -1.89
C ARG A 129 -46.16 22.99 -2.77
N VAL A 130 -45.05 22.33 -2.45
CA VAL A 130 -43.84 22.41 -3.27
C VAL A 130 -43.89 21.34 -4.35
N GLY A 131 -43.88 21.75 -5.62
CA GLY A 131 -43.81 20.82 -6.74
C GLY A 131 -42.43 20.14 -6.84
N SER A 132 -42.35 19.01 -7.55
CA SER A 132 -41.08 18.30 -7.77
C SER A 132 -40.00 19.20 -8.40
N ALA A 133 -40.38 20.04 -9.37
CA ALA A 133 -39.46 20.99 -10.01
C ALA A 133 -38.96 22.08 -9.05
N GLU A 134 -39.80 22.55 -8.13
CA GLU A 134 -39.41 23.55 -7.12
C GLU A 134 -38.48 22.95 -6.06
N ALA A 135 -38.75 21.71 -5.62
CA ALA A 135 -37.86 20.98 -4.73
C ALA A 135 -36.50 20.69 -5.39
N GLU A 136 -36.48 20.31 -6.67
CA GLU A 136 -35.25 20.15 -7.44
C GLU A 136 -34.50 21.47 -7.64
N ALA A 137 -35.21 22.59 -7.81
CA ALA A 137 -34.61 23.93 -7.91
C ALA A 137 -33.90 24.32 -6.60
N LEU A 138 -34.54 24.11 -5.45
CA LEU A 138 -33.95 24.34 -4.13
C LEU A 138 -32.73 23.43 -3.90
N ALA A 139 -32.81 22.16 -4.29
CA ALA A 139 -31.68 21.24 -4.20
C ALA A 139 -30.50 21.67 -5.09
N GLY A 140 -30.78 22.07 -6.34
CA GLY A 140 -29.78 22.60 -7.27
C GLY A 140 -29.08 23.84 -6.71
N ALA A 141 -29.86 24.80 -6.22
CA ALA A 141 -29.35 26.04 -5.62
C ALA A 141 -28.50 25.78 -4.37
N ALA A 142 -28.93 24.88 -3.47
CA ALA A 142 -28.18 24.50 -2.29
C ALA A 142 -26.80 23.93 -2.65
N ARG A 143 -26.74 23.00 -3.62
CA ARG A 143 -25.46 22.43 -4.10
C ARG A 143 -24.59 23.50 -4.76
N ALA A 144 -25.16 24.36 -5.59
CA ALA A 144 -24.44 25.43 -6.28
C ALA A 144 -23.79 26.42 -5.30
N LEU A 145 -24.49 26.81 -4.23
CA LEU A 145 -23.96 27.70 -3.20
C LEU A 145 -22.89 27.01 -2.34
N LEU A 146 -23.12 25.76 -1.93
CA LEU A 146 -22.14 24.97 -1.18
C LEU A 146 -20.85 24.78 -1.97
N ASP A 147 -20.96 24.59 -3.29
CA ASP A 147 -19.82 24.50 -4.20
C ASP A 147 -18.97 25.78 -4.21
N VAL A 148 -19.61 26.95 -4.16
CA VAL A 148 -18.91 28.24 -4.05
C VAL A 148 -18.27 28.40 -2.68
N ALA A 149 -19.04 28.18 -1.60
CA ALA A 149 -18.54 28.32 -0.23
C ALA A 149 -17.33 27.42 0.08
N ARG A 150 -17.29 26.23 -0.54
CA ARG A 150 -16.24 25.22 -0.34
C ARG A 150 -15.23 25.13 -1.49
N ALA A 151 -15.30 26.01 -2.48
CA ALA A 151 -14.34 26.03 -3.59
C ALA A 151 -12.87 26.09 -3.11
N PRO A 152 -12.49 26.94 -2.13
CA PRO A 152 -11.10 27.00 -1.66
C PRO A 152 -10.61 25.69 -1.02
N GLU A 153 -11.47 25.00 -0.26
CA GLU A 153 -11.14 23.70 0.34
C GLU A 153 -10.92 22.63 -0.73
N ARG A 154 -11.83 22.54 -1.71
CA ARG A 154 -11.72 21.56 -2.79
C ARG A 154 -10.50 21.82 -3.66
N GLN A 155 -10.18 23.08 -3.95
CA GLN A 155 -8.96 23.45 -4.67
C GLN A 155 -7.71 23.04 -3.90
N LEU A 156 -7.68 23.30 -2.59
CA LEU A 156 -6.57 22.88 -1.73
C LEU A 156 -6.42 21.35 -1.68
N GLN A 157 -7.49 20.61 -1.44
CA GLN A 157 -7.47 19.15 -1.41
C GLN A 157 -6.98 18.54 -2.73
N ARG A 158 -7.49 19.03 -3.87
CA ARG A 158 -7.04 18.60 -5.20
C ARG A 158 -5.55 18.88 -5.43
N ALA A 159 -5.08 20.04 -4.99
CA ALA A 159 -3.67 20.41 -5.13
C ALA A 159 -2.76 19.53 -4.24
N LEU A 160 -3.18 19.25 -2.99
CA LEU A 160 -2.47 18.34 -2.10
C LEU A 160 -2.44 16.90 -2.64
N ALA A 161 -3.56 16.39 -3.16
CA ALA A 161 -3.64 15.07 -3.77
C ALA A 161 -2.72 14.98 -5.01
N ARG A 162 -2.72 15.99 -5.88
CA ARG A 162 -1.81 16.07 -7.03
C ARG A 162 -0.35 16.11 -6.61
N ARG A 163 -0.02 16.85 -5.54
CA ARG A 163 1.33 16.90 -4.99
C ARG A 163 1.74 15.51 -4.49
N PHE A 164 0.91 14.88 -3.67
CA PHE A 164 1.16 13.52 -3.18
C PHE A 164 1.40 12.53 -4.32
N LEU A 165 0.56 12.55 -5.35
CA LEU A 165 0.73 11.70 -6.53
C LEU A 165 2.05 11.96 -7.27
N ARG A 166 2.47 13.22 -7.38
CA ARG A 166 3.69 13.60 -8.10
C ARG A 166 4.98 13.39 -7.30
N THR A 167 4.92 13.41 -5.98
CA THR A 167 6.11 13.31 -5.12
C THR A 167 6.24 11.93 -4.49
N SER A 168 5.17 11.42 -3.89
CA SER A 168 5.24 10.23 -3.06
C SER A 168 5.28 8.95 -3.90
N VAL A 169 4.52 8.89 -5.00
CA VAL A 169 4.50 7.70 -5.86
C VAL A 169 5.85 7.45 -6.55
N PRO A 170 6.52 8.44 -7.18
CA PRO A 170 7.83 8.18 -7.79
C PRO A 170 8.92 7.81 -6.78
N VAL A 171 8.88 8.39 -5.57
CA VAL A 171 9.83 8.03 -4.49
C VAL A 171 9.63 6.58 -4.06
N LEU A 172 8.38 6.14 -3.89
CA LEU A 172 8.07 4.75 -3.56
C LEU A 172 8.53 3.79 -4.67
N LEU A 173 8.25 4.12 -5.94
CA LEU A 173 8.68 3.31 -7.08
C LEU A 173 10.20 3.21 -7.18
N LEU A 174 10.92 4.31 -6.95
CA LEU A 174 12.38 4.30 -6.92
C LEU A 174 12.91 3.41 -5.78
N ALA A 175 12.34 3.52 -4.58
CA ALA A 175 12.73 2.68 -3.45
C ALA A 175 12.51 1.18 -3.75
N LEU A 176 11.37 0.83 -4.34
CA LEU A 176 11.08 -0.54 -4.77
C LEU A 176 12.06 -1.02 -5.85
N ALA A 177 12.38 -0.18 -6.83
CA ALA A 177 13.35 -0.51 -7.87
C ALA A 177 14.76 -0.73 -7.30
N VAL A 178 15.17 0.04 -6.31
CA VAL A 178 16.46 -0.13 -5.62
C VAL A 178 16.50 -1.46 -4.86
N VAL A 179 15.45 -1.80 -4.11
CA VAL A 179 15.37 -3.07 -3.37
C VAL A 179 15.40 -4.26 -4.32
N PHE A 180 14.58 -4.23 -5.37
CA PHE A 180 14.56 -5.27 -6.40
C PHE A 180 15.91 -5.38 -7.12
N GLY A 181 16.52 -4.25 -7.48
CA GLY A 181 17.85 -4.19 -8.08
C GLY A 181 18.93 -4.79 -7.18
N ALA A 182 18.88 -4.52 -5.87
CA ALA A 182 19.81 -5.09 -4.90
C ALA A 182 19.63 -6.62 -4.76
N GLU A 183 18.39 -7.10 -4.68
CA GLU A 183 18.09 -8.53 -4.56
C GLU A 183 18.52 -9.32 -5.81
N THR A 184 18.16 -8.81 -7.00
CA THR A 184 18.57 -9.41 -8.28
C THR A 184 20.08 -9.37 -8.47
N GLY A 185 20.74 -8.26 -8.13
CA GLY A 185 22.20 -8.12 -8.17
C GLY A 185 22.90 -9.10 -7.22
N ALA A 186 22.38 -9.29 -6.01
CA ALA A 186 22.90 -10.28 -5.06
C ALA A 186 22.79 -11.71 -5.60
N ARG A 187 21.63 -12.07 -6.19
CA ARG A 187 21.43 -13.41 -6.79
C ARG A 187 22.37 -13.66 -7.97
N LEU A 188 22.57 -12.66 -8.84
CA LEU A 188 23.50 -12.77 -9.96
C LEU A 188 24.95 -12.89 -9.51
N ALA A 189 25.35 -12.17 -8.45
CA ALA A 189 26.71 -12.20 -7.93
C ALA A 189 27.05 -13.50 -7.17
N LEU A 190 26.10 -14.07 -6.44
CA LEU A 190 26.30 -15.32 -5.68
C LEU A 190 26.15 -16.58 -6.53
N GLY A 191 25.61 -16.50 -7.76
CA GLY A 191 25.29 -17.66 -8.57
C GLY A 191 24.05 -18.43 -8.08
N HIS A 192 23.66 -19.47 -8.81
CA HIS A 192 22.59 -20.40 -8.38
C HIS A 192 23.20 -21.56 -7.58
N ASP A 193 22.48 -22.12 -6.61
CA ASP A 193 22.92 -23.37 -5.97
C ASP A 193 22.72 -24.53 -6.94
N LEU A 194 23.81 -25.04 -7.49
CA LEU A 194 23.85 -26.13 -8.45
C LEU A 194 23.34 -27.46 -7.85
N ALA A 195 23.36 -27.59 -6.53
CA ALA A 195 22.85 -28.75 -5.80
C ALA A 195 21.36 -28.66 -5.45
N GLU A 196 20.70 -27.52 -5.69
CA GLU A 196 19.30 -27.34 -5.33
C GLU A 196 18.39 -28.34 -6.07
N GLY A 197 17.63 -29.13 -5.32
CA GLY A 197 16.73 -30.15 -5.85
C GLY A 197 17.43 -31.39 -6.44
N LYS A 198 18.76 -31.49 -6.32
CA LYS A 198 19.55 -32.63 -6.80
C LYS A 198 19.56 -33.80 -5.80
N PRO A 199 19.74 -35.04 -6.27
CA PRO A 199 19.82 -36.19 -5.40
C PRO A 199 21.09 -36.15 -4.54
N TRP A 200 20.96 -36.65 -3.31
CA TRP A 200 22.07 -36.79 -2.38
C TRP A 200 21.97 -38.14 -1.66
N ARG A 201 23.11 -38.60 -1.13
CA ARG A 201 23.16 -39.76 -0.24
C ARG A 201 24.16 -39.51 0.88
N ALA A 202 23.97 -40.18 2.01
CA ALA A 202 24.91 -40.15 3.12
C ALA A 202 25.53 -41.54 3.33
N SER A 203 26.67 -41.59 4.02
CA SER A 203 27.36 -42.83 4.36
C SER A 203 26.48 -43.81 5.16
N SER A 204 25.58 -43.27 5.98
CA SER A 204 24.56 -44.02 6.69
C SER A 204 23.38 -43.11 7.07
N ALA A 205 22.28 -43.72 7.51
CA ALA A 205 21.11 -43.00 8.00
C ALA A 205 20.84 -43.37 9.48
N TYR A 206 20.72 -42.34 10.32
CA TYR A 206 20.34 -42.50 11.72
C TYR A 206 18.85 -42.83 11.83
N ARG A 207 18.51 -43.92 12.53
CA ARG A 207 17.13 -44.45 12.61
C ARG A 207 16.11 -43.43 13.13
N GLY A 208 16.52 -42.54 14.03
CA GLY A 208 15.64 -41.54 14.64
C GLY A 208 15.42 -40.28 13.79
N PHE A 209 16.01 -40.19 12.60
CA PHE A 209 15.94 -39.01 11.74
C PHE A 209 14.99 -39.23 10.56
N SER A 210 14.14 -38.23 10.31
CA SER A 210 13.27 -38.12 9.15
C SER A 210 13.43 -36.74 8.53
N ALA A 211 14.00 -36.69 7.31
CA ALA A 211 14.17 -35.44 6.56
C ALA A 211 12.81 -34.87 6.13
N ASP A 212 11.90 -35.73 5.66
CA ASP A 212 10.58 -35.33 5.16
C ASP A 212 9.70 -34.70 6.26
N GLU A 213 9.80 -35.23 7.48
CA GLU A 213 9.07 -34.69 8.64
C GLU A 213 9.81 -33.55 9.35
N GLY A 214 11.12 -33.38 9.07
CA GLY A 214 11.98 -32.44 9.78
C GLY A 214 12.14 -32.78 11.26
N ILE A 215 12.25 -34.07 11.58
CA ILE A 215 12.28 -34.59 12.96
C ILE A 215 13.53 -35.44 13.20
N CYS A 216 14.14 -35.28 14.39
CA CYS A 216 15.18 -36.16 14.92
C CYS A 216 14.85 -36.53 16.37
N ASP A 217 14.70 -37.83 16.64
CA ASP A 217 14.33 -38.38 17.96
C ASP A 217 13.09 -37.70 18.56
N GLY A 218 12.08 -37.45 17.73
CA GLY A 218 10.82 -36.81 18.14
C GLY A 218 10.86 -35.28 18.28
N ASN A 219 12.02 -34.64 18.06
CA ASN A 219 12.18 -33.19 18.12
C ASN A 219 12.33 -32.57 16.72
N ARG A 220 11.78 -31.37 16.52
CA ARG A 220 12.00 -30.61 15.27
C ARG A 220 13.49 -30.32 15.08
N THR A 221 13.96 -30.46 13.85
CA THR A 221 15.35 -30.17 13.47
C THR A 221 15.43 -29.47 12.13
N SER A 222 16.51 -28.72 11.93
CA SER A 222 16.86 -28.00 10.69
C SER A 222 17.91 -28.74 9.85
N ILE A 223 18.42 -29.88 10.30
CA ILE A 223 19.40 -30.67 9.54
C ILE A 223 18.71 -31.43 8.40
N PHE A 224 19.36 -31.52 7.24
CA PHE A 224 18.80 -32.24 6.08
C PHE A 224 19.20 -33.72 6.04
N PHE A 225 20.23 -34.12 6.80
CA PHE A 225 20.65 -35.51 6.97
C PHE A 225 21.24 -35.74 8.37
N HIS A 226 21.29 -37.01 8.77
CA HIS A 226 21.96 -37.45 9.99
C HIS A 226 22.56 -38.84 9.80
N THR A 227 23.89 -38.98 9.88
CA THR A 227 24.56 -40.30 9.82
C THR A 227 24.52 -41.02 11.16
N ASN A 228 24.88 -42.30 11.20
CA ASN A 228 25.27 -42.97 12.43
C ASN A 228 26.66 -42.51 12.89
N ARG A 229 27.08 -42.94 14.09
CA ARG A 229 28.45 -42.74 14.56
C ARG A 229 29.37 -43.76 13.94
N GLU A 230 30.14 -43.33 12.95
CA GLU A 230 31.03 -44.18 12.17
C GLU A 230 32.37 -43.49 11.88
N GLU A 231 33.31 -44.22 11.30
CA GLU A 231 34.57 -43.63 10.85
C GLU A 231 34.33 -42.82 9.59
N GLU A 232 34.82 -41.58 9.61
CA GLU A 232 34.77 -40.63 8.52
C GLU A 232 33.43 -40.55 7.76
N PRO A 233 32.30 -40.27 8.46
CA PRO A 233 30.99 -40.16 7.83
C PRO A 233 30.96 -39.04 6.80
N TRP A 234 30.09 -39.19 5.81
CA TRP A 234 29.99 -38.24 4.71
C TRP A 234 28.57 -38.06 4.17
N VAL A 235 28.34 -36.93 3.50
CA VAL A 235 27.19 -36.68 2.62
C VAL A 235 27.69 -36.29 1.24
N GLU A 236 27.07 -36.83 0.20
CA GLU A 236 27.44 -36.65 -1.19
C GLU A 236 26.23 -36.15 -1.99
N LEU A 237 26.46 -35.13 -2.79
CA LEU A 237 25.52 -34.54 -3.75
C LEU A 237 25.90 -35.01 -5.16
N ASP A 238 24.94 -35.42 -5.98
CA ASP A 238 25.13 -35.66 -7.42
C ASP A 238 24.50 -34.52 -8.22
N LEU A 239 25.34 -33.67 -8.82
CA LEU A 239 24.91 -32.50 -9.60
C LEU A 239 24.23 -32.90 -10.93
N GLY A 240 24.33 -34.17 -11.33
CA GLY A 240 23.78 -34.76 -12.54
C GLY A 240 24.80 -34.84 -13.67
N ASP A 241 25.30 -33.69 -14.12
CA ASP A 241 26.31 -33.57 -15.18
C ASP A 241 27.60 -32.92 -14.63
N PRO A 242 28.79 -33.29 -15.14
CA PRO A 242 30.03 -32.58 -14.83
C PRO A 242 29.87 -31.09 -15.07
N THR A 243 30.10 -30.29 -14.02
CA THR A 243 29.90 -28.84 -14.02
C THR A 243 31.07 -28.19 -13.27
N PHE A 244 31.47 -26.98 -13.68
CA PHE A 244 32.44 -26.21 -12.94
C PHE A 244 31.82 -25.65 -11.66
N ILE A 245 32.47 -25.93 -10.54
CA ILE A 245 32.12 -25.40 -9.21
C ILE A 245 33.32 -24.62 -8.67
N SER A 246 33.07 -23.60 -7.88
CA SER A 246 34.10 -22.70 -7.34
C SER A 246 33.86 -22.29 -5.89
N ARG A 247 32.65 -22.57 -5.39
CA ARG A 247 32.25 -22.21 -4.04
C ARG A 247 31.34 -23.27 -3.43
N VAL A 248 31.55 -23.54 -2.14
CA VAL A 248 30.67 -24.37 -1.33
C VAL A 248 30.34 -23.63 -0.04
N ASP A 249 29.05 -23.40 0.21
CA ASP A 249 28.54 -22.82 1.45
C ASP A 249 28.02 -23.94 2.36
N VAL A 250 28.64 -24.09 3.53
CA VAL A 250 28.29 -25.12 4.52
C VAL A 250 27.63 -24.45 5.73
N GLN A 251 26.40 -24.83 6.03
CA GLN A 251 25.70 -24.41 7.25
C GLN A 251 25.68 -25.56 8.25
N ASN A 252 26.39 -25.39 9.37
CA ASN A 252 26.40 -26.37 10.45
C ASN A 252 25.09 -26.30 11.26
N ARG A 253 24.80 -27.37 12.00
CA ARG A 253 23.71 -27.45 12.96
C ARG A 253 23.78 -26.33 13.99
N ARG A 254 22.72 -25.52 14.15
CA ARG A 254 22.74 -24.32 15.02
C ARG A 254 22.32 -24.55 16.47
N ASP A 255 21.46 -25.53 16.74
CA ASP A 255 20.87 -25.79 18.05
C ASP A 255 21.81 -26.53 19.02
N CYS A 256 22.60 -27.49 18.54
CA CYS A 256 23.60 -28.20 19.36
C CYS A 256 24.71 -28.81 18.52
N CYS A 257 25.69 -29.41 19.19
CA CYS A 257 26.50 -30.49 18.61
C CYS A 257 27.37 -30.10 17.40
N ARG A 258 27.68 -28.81 17.27
CA ARG A 258 28.51 -28.24 16.19
C ARG A 258 29.90 -28.86 16.11
N ASP A 259 30.39 -29.35 17.25
CA ASP A 259 31.69 -29.99 17.40
C ASP A 259 31.85 -31.29 16.61
N ARG A 260 30.73 -31.89 16.20
CA ARG A 260 30.72 -33.14 15.42
C ARG A 260 31.13 -32.95 13.97
N SER A 261 30.93 -31.75 13.42
CA SER A 261 31.12 -31.45 11.99
C SER A 261 32.53 -30.96 11.65
N PHE A 262 33.49 -30.90 12.60
CA PHE A 262 34.89 -30.56 12.31
C PHE A 262 35.85 -31.60 12.92
N PRO A 263 36.99 -31.94 12.29
CA PRO A 263 37.43 -31.44 10.99
C PRO A 263 36.56 -31.96 9.83
N LEU A 264 36.23 -31.08 8.88
CA LEU A 264 35.46 -31.39 7.68
C LEU A 264 36.32 -31.17 6.43
N ALA A 265 36.23 -32.07 5.46
CA ALA A 265 36.73 -31.86 4.11
C ALA A 265 35.56 -31.72 3.14
N ILE A 266 35.69 -30.81 2.18
CA ILE A 266 34.88 -30.79 0.98
C ILE A 266 35.72 -31.40 -0.15
N GLU A 267 35.13 -32.36 -0.85
CA GLU A 267 35.76 -33.13 -1.89
C GLU A 267 34.92 -33.08 -3.17
N GLY A 268 35.59 -33.01 -4.33
CA GLY A 268 34.97 -33.07 -5.65
C GLY A 268 35.37 -34.34 -6.40
N SER A 269 34.48 -34.86 -7.23
CA SER A 269 34.74 -36.04 -8.07
C SER A 269 33.93 -35.98 -9.38
N LEU A 270 34.48 -36.56 -10.44
CA LEU A 270 33.78 -36.75 -11.73
C LEU A 270 33.03 -38.10 -11.79
N ASP A 271 33.54 -39.12 -11.09
CA ASP A 271 33.09 -40.51 -11.22
C ASP A 271 32.54 -41.12 -9.91
N GLY A 272 32.67 -40.42 -8.79
CA GLY A 272 32.27 -40.87 -7.46
C GLY A 272 33.26 -41.84 -6.82
N GLN A 273 34.41 -42.11 -7.45
CA GLN A 273 35.42 -43.08 -7.01
C GLN A 273 36.73 -42.38 -6.65
N GLU A 274 37.21 -41.49 -7.52
CA GLU A 274 38.41 -40.68 -7.27
C GLU A 274 38.01 -39.30 -6.75
N TRP A 275 38.59 -38.89 -5.62
CA TRP A 275 38.17 -37.70 -4.88
C TRP A 275 39.33 -36.72 -4.70
N GLN A 276 39.11 -35.48 -5.12
CA GLN A 276 40.02 -34.36 -4.88
C GLN A 276 39.51 -33.55 -3.69
N VAL A 277 40.39 -33.26 -2.73
CA VAL A 277 40.05 -32.34 -1.62
C VAL A 277 40.08 -30.90 -2.12
N LEU A 278 38.93 -30.24 -2.08
CA LEU A 278 38.75 -28.84 -2.49
C LEU A 278 39.04 -27.88 -1.32
N GLY A 279 38.82 -28.32 -0.09
CA GLY A 279 39.14 -27.54 1.10
C GLY A 279 38.89 -28.29 2.39
N ARG A 280 39.43 -27.76 3.50
CA ARG A 280 39.26 -28.32 4.84
C ARG A 280 38.90 -27.23 5.84
N GLN A 281 38.03 -27.57 6.78
CA GLN A 281 37.73 -26.78 7.96
C GLN A 281 38.13 -27.56 9.20
N THR A 282 39.15 -27.09 9.90
CA THR A 282 39.69 -27.74 11.09
C THR A 282 39.20 -27.13 12.38
N GLU A 283 38.58 -25.95 12.33
CA GLU A 283 38.08 -25.22 13.48
C GLU A 283 36.55 -25.34 13.62
N PRO A 284 35.99 -25.13 14.84
CA PRO A 284 34.55 -25.01 15.02
C PRO A 284 33.94 -23.91 14.14
N PHE A 285 32.83 -24.21 13.47
CA PHE A 285 32.12 -23.26 12.62
C PHE A 285 30.61 -23.36 12.76
N SER A 286 29.92 -22.23 12.56
CA SER A 286 28.46 -22.20 12.35
C SER A 286 28.12 -22.11 10.86
N LYS A 287 28.86 -21.27 10.13
CA LYS A 287 28.83 -21.18 8.67
C LYS A 287 30.28 -21.21 8.16
N TRP A 288 30.53 -21.95 7.10
CA TRP A 288 31.80 -21.99 6.40
C TRP A 288 31.57 -21.75 4.92
N VAL A 289 32.20 -20.71 4.39
CA VAL A 289 32.23 -20.42 2.95
C VAL A 289 33.60 -20.86 2.45
N LEU A 290 33.62 -21.81 1.54
CA LEU A 290 34.82 -22.29 0.88
C LEU A 290 34.81 -21.78 -0.56
N GLU A 291 35.81 -21.00 -0.94
CA GLU A 291 36.05 -20.54 -2.31
C GLU A 291 37.38 -21.13 -2.81
N PHE A 292 37.41 -21.58 -4.06
CA PHE A 292 38.55 -22.25 -4.69
C PHE A 292 38.54 -22.03 -6.20
N GLU A 293 39.64 -22.36 -6.88
CA GLU A 293 39.74 -22.27 -8.34
C GLU A 293 38.65 -23.13 -9.00
N PRO A 294 37.96 -22.63 -10.05
CA PRO A 294 36.91 -23.38 -10.74
C PRO A 294 37.35 -24.79 -11.11
N THR A 295 36.69 -25.79 -10.53
CA THR A 295 37.01 -27.20 -10.66
C THR A 295 35.82 -27.93 -11.24
N GLU A 296 36.04 -28.76 -12.25
CA GLU A 296 34.99 -29.59 -12.85
C GLU A 296 34.67 -30.78 -11.93
N ALA A 297 33.41 -30.89 -11.51
CA ALA A 297 32.93 -31.98 -10.66
C ALA A 297 31.49 -32.36 -11.02
N ARG A 298 31.15 -33.65 -10.86
CA ARG A 298 29.76 -34.12 -10.85
C ARG A 298 29.28 -34.39 -9.44
N TYR A 299 30.15 -34.93 -8.59
CA TYR A 299 29.84 -35.25 -7.21
C TYR A 299 30.59 -34.32 -6.26
N VAL A 300 29.88 -33.85 -5.24
CA VAL A 300 30.46 -33.03 -4.15
C VAL A 300 30.19 -33.72 -2.84
N ARG A 301 31.23 -33.94 -2.03
CA ARG A 301 31.14 -34.67 -0.76
C ARG A 301 31.66 -33.85 0.40
N ALA A 302 30.87 -33.76 1.46
CA ALA A 302 31.33 -33.27 2.76
C ALA A 302 31.64 -34.47 3.66
N LYS A 303 32.90 -34.62 4.07
CA LYS A 303 33.41 -35.76 4.83
C LYS A 303 34.02 -35.30 6.15
N ALA A 304 33.53 -35.84 7.27
CA ALA A 304 34.18 -35.62 8.56
C ALA A 304 35.46 -36.46 8.62
N LEU A 305 36.56 -35.91 9.14
CA LEU A 305 37.86 -36.60 9.18
C LEU A 305 38.12 -37.27 10.53
N LYS A 306 37.06 -37.77 11.17
CA LYS A 306 37.11 -38.44 12.49
C LYS A 306 35.91 -39.36 12.68
N ARG A 307 35.98 -40.23 13.70
CA ARG A 307 34.82 -41.00 14.15
C ARG A 307 33.75 -40.11 14.78
N THR A 308 32.64 -39.87 14.09
CA THR A 308 31.59 -38.95 14.58
C THR A 308 30.23 -39.28 13.96
N PHE A 309 29.19 -38.56 14.39
CA PHE A 309 27.99 -38.38 13.59
C PHE A 309 28.20 -37.16 12.68
N LEU A 310 27.69 -37.18 11.46
CA LEU A 310 27.67 -36.01 10.60
C LEU A 310 26.23 -35.59 10.34
N HIS A 311 25.99 -34.29 10.47
CA HIS A 311 24.72 -33.64 10.21
C HIS A 311 24.97 -32.16 9.89
N LEU A 312 24.32 -31.63 8.87
CA LEU A 312 24.42 -30.23 8.46
C LEU A 312 23.02 -29.70 8.16
N GLU A 313 22.82 -28.38 8.26
CA GLU A 313 21.57 -27.73 7.86
C GLU A 313 21.51 -27.48 6.36
N SER A 314 22.63 -27.11 5.75
CA SER A 314 22.72 -26.96 4.30
C SER A 314 24.14 -27.19 3.79
N LEU A 315 24.20 -27.60 2.51
CA LEU A 315 25.41 -27.75 1.72
C LEU A 315 25.08 -27.24 0.31
N GLU A 316 25.37 -25.96 0.04
CA GLU A 316 25.07 -25.31 -1.25
C GLU A 316 26.35 -25.28 -2.10
N VAL A 317 26.22 -25.52 -3.41
CA VAL A 317 27.33 -25.63 -4.36
C VAL A 317 27.15 -24.61 -5.47
N ARG A 318 28.17 -23.80 -5.76
CA ARG A 318 28.11 -22.66 -6.69
C ARG A 318 29.33 -22.63 -7.63
#